data_AF-A0A2V8SRJ3-F1
#
_entry.id   AF-A0A2V8SRJ3-F1
#
_cell.length_a   1.000
_cell.length_b   1.000
_cell.length_c   1.000
_cell.angle_alpha   90.00
_cell.angle_beta   90.00
_cell.angle_gamma   90.00
#
_symmetry.space_group_name_H-M   'P 1'
#
loop_
_entity.id
_entity.type
_entity.pdbx_description
1 polymer ?
#
loop_
_entity_poly.entity_id
_entity_poly.type
_entity_poly.pdbx_seq_one_letter_code
_entity_poly.pdbx_strand_id
1 'polypeptide(L)'
;MTEKEMMKRTKSFALRVMKVVDALPRNASGRAIGGQLVRSSKAEFIAKLGIVEEEADESALWLELIMEGGLLKERLVRDLHIEAGEITAIVSASRKTARARLQIENRKSKIAN
;
A
#
# COMPACT_ATOMS: atom_id res chain seq x y z
N MET A 1 -2.23 -2.58 -17.63
CA MET A 1 -2.64 -3.20 -16.35
C MET A 1 -3.30 -2.11 -15.54
N THR A 2 -4.56 -2.29 -15.13
CA THR A 2 -5.32 -1.24 -14.42
C THR A 2 -5.07 -1.29 -12.92
N GLU A 3 -5.38 -0.21 -12.20
CA GLU A 3 -5.27 -0.12 -10.75
C GLU A 3 -6.03 -1.26 -10.02
N LYS A 4 -7.27 -1.51 -10.44
CA LYS A 4 -8.09 -2.64 -9.96
C LYS A 4 -7.41 -3.98 -10.15
N GLU A 5 -6.69 -4.14 -11.25
CA GLU A 5 -5.99 -5.38 -11.58
C GLU A 5 -4.72 -5.58 -10.75
N MET A 6 -3.98 -4.50 -10.49
CA MET A 6 -2.88 -4.48 -9.52
C MET A 6 -3.36 -4.86 -8.12
N MET A 7 -4.42 -4.22 -7.62
CA MET A 7 -4.97 -4.52 -6.29
C MET A 7 -5.44 -5.98 -6.18
N LYS A 8 -6.08 -6.51 -7.23
CA LYS A 8 -6.47 -7.92 -7.32
C LYS A 8 -5.25 -8.86 -7.28
N ARG A 9 -4.19 -8.56 -8.02
CA ARG A 9 -2.95 -9.35 -8.03
C ARG A 9 -2.23 -9.32 -6.69
N THR A 10 -2.18 -8.17 -6.03
CA THR A 10 -1.59 -8.01 -4.70
C THR A 10 -2.36 -8.81 -3.65
N LYS A 11 -3.69 -8.75 -3.66
CA LYS A 11 -4.54 -9.56 -2.76
C LYS A 11 -4.35 -11.05 -2.99
N SER A 12 -4.30 -11.49 -4.26
CA SER A 12 -4.05 -12.88 -4.62
C SER A 12 -2.67 -13.37 -4.15
N PHE A 13 -1.64 -12.54 -4.29
CA PHE A 13 -0.31 -12.85 -3.80
C PHE A 13 -0.28 -12.98 -2.27
N ALA A 14 -0.89 -12.05 -1.53
CA ALA A 14 -0.97 -12.13 -0.07
C ALA A 14 -1.68 -13.42 0.41
N LEU A 15 -2.78 -13.82 -0.24
CA LEU A 15 -3.49 -15.06 0.08
C LEU A 15 -2.62 -16.31 -0.15
N ARG A 16 -1.78 -16.31 -1.19
CA ARG A 16 -0.83 -17.41 -1.44
C ARG A 16 0.27 -17.46 -0.40
N VAL A 17 0.80 -16.30 0.02
CA VAL A 17 1.79 -16.24 1.10
C VAL A 17 1.22 -16.80 2.41
N MET A 18 -0.04 -16.47 2.74
CA MET A 18 -0.70 -17.06 3.92
C MET A 18 -0.78 -18.59 3.85
N LYS A 19 -1.20 -19.15 2.71
CA LYS A 19 -1.24 -20.61 2.51
C LYS A 19 0.14 -21.26 2.66
N VAL A 20 1.20 -20.60 2.20
CA VAL A 20 2.58 -21.07 2.37
C VAL A 20 2.95 -21.08 3.85
N VAL A 21 2.66 -20.00 4.57
CA VAL A 21 2.94 -19.88 6.02
C VAL A 21 2.19 -20.94 6.81
N ASP A 22 0.92 -21.19 6.49
CA ASP A 22 0.08 -22.21 7.15
C ASP A 22 0.60 -23.65 6.92
N ALA A 23 1.24 -23.89 5.79
CA ALA A 23 1.83 -25.19 5.44
C ALA A 23 3.23 -25.41 6.04
N LEU A 24 3.84 -24.42 6.68
CA LEU A 24 5.18 -24.57 7.25
C LEU A 24 5.18 -25.53 8.44
N PRO A 25 6.23 -26.35 8.60
CA PRO A 25 6.40 -27.20 9.77
C PRO A 25 6.36 -26.39 11.06
N ARG A 26 5.71 -26.91 12.11
CA ARG A 26 5.63 -26.28 13.44
C ARG A 26 6.93 -26.43 14.25
N ASN A 27 8.09 -26.23 13.61
CA ASN A 27 9.41 -26.22 14.24
C ASN A 27 9.99 -24.80 14.33
N ALA A 28 11.17 -24.63 14.91
CA ALA A 28 11.81 -23.32 15.08
C ALA A 28 12.00 -22.59 13.74
N SER A 29 12.53 -23.28 12.73
CA SER A 29 12.79 -22.71 11.40
C SER A 29 11.50 -22.30 10.67
N GLY A 30 10.47 -23.15 10.70
CA GLY A 30 9.17 -22.86 10.09
C GLY A 30 8.47 -21.66 10.73
N ARG A 31 8.53 -21.54 12.06
CA ARG A 31 8.02 -20.34 12.76
C ARG A 31 8.82 -19.07 12.42
N ALA A 32 10.14 -19.16 12.36
CA ALA A 32 11.00 -18.03 12.04
C ALA A 32 10.76 -17.51 10.60
N ILE A 33 10.75 -18.42 9.62
CA ILE A 33 10.53 -18.11 8.20
C ILE A 33 9.09 -17.63 7.98
N GLY A 34 8.08 -18.29 8.57
CA GLY A 34 6.69 -17.87 8.45
C GLY A 34 6.47 -16.47 9.02
N GLY A 35 7.05 -16.19 10.18
CA GLY A 35 7.04 -14.84 10.77
C GLY A 35 7.71 -13.79 9.89
N GLN A 36 8.85 -14.12 9.24
CA GLN A 36 9.49 -13.22 8.28
C GLN A 36 8.62 -12.97 7.06
N LEU A 37 8.05 -14.01 6.43
CA LEU A 37 7.18 -13.88 5.26
C LEU A 37 5.96 -12.98 5.54
N VAL A 38 5.32 -13.15 6.69
CA VAL A 38 4.18 -12.30 7.10
C VAL A 38 4.64 -10.87 7.34
N ARG A 39 5.74 -10.65 8.06
CA ARG A 39 6.25 -9.29 8.33
C ARG A 39 6.69 -8.57 7.06
N SER A 40 7.45 -9.25 6.20
CA SER A 40 7.89 -8.71 4.91
C SER A 40 6.70 -8.36 4.04
N SER A 41 5.64 -9.18 4.00
CA SER A 41 4.43 -8.85 3.25
C SER A 41 3.73 -7.57 3.75
N LYS A 42 3.70 -7.33 5.07
CA LYS A 42 3.09 -6.11 5.66
C LYS A 42 3.96 -4.88 5.46
N ALA A 43 5.27 -4.99 5.68
CA ALA A 43 6.22 -3.90 5.47
C ALA A 43 6.29 -3.51 3.99
N GLU A 44 6.32 -4.50 3.10
CA GLU A 44 6.31 -4.28 1.66
C GLU A 44 4.98 -3.72 1.17
N PHE A 45 3.85 -4.15 1.75
CA PHE A 45 2.55 -3.53 1.49
C PHE A 45 2.56 -2.04 1.86
N ILE A 46 3.08 -1.67 3.04
CA ILE A 46 3.23 -0.27 3.47
C ILE A 46 4.16 0.51 2.53
N ALA A 47 5.26 -0.10 2.07
CA ALA A 47 6.18 0.53 1.14
C ALA A 47 5.51 0.81 -0.21
N LYS A 48 4.76 -0.16 -0.75
CA LYS A 48 3.99 0.01 -1.99
C LYS A 48 2.91 1.08 -1.88
N LEU A 49 2.24 1.19 -0.73
CA LEU A 49 1.33 2.32 -0.47
C LEU A 49 2.06 3.67 -0.48
N GLY A 50 3.32 3.73 -0.02
CA GLY A 50 4.13 4.95 -0.11
C GLY A 50 4.39 5.37 -1.55
N ILE A 51 4.77 4.44 -2.42
CA ILE A 51 5.02 4.70 -3.84
C ILE A 51 3.74 5.23 -4.53
N VAL A 52 2.60 4.59 -4.29
CA VAL A 52 1.32 5.02 -4.89
C VAL A 52 0.92 6.41 -4.40
N GLU A 53 1.18 6.75 -3.12
CA GLU A 53 0.92 8.08 -2.59
C GLU A 53 1.78 9.14 -3.29
N GLU A 54 3.07 8.87 -3.50
CA GLU A 54 4.00 9.76 -4.21
C GLU A 54 3.59 9.94 -5.68
N GLU A 55 3.29 8.86 -6.41
CA GLU A 55 2.87 8.93 -7.82
C GLU A 55 1.53 9.68 -8.01
N ALA A 56 0.58 9.52 -7.08
CA ALA A 56 -0.71 10.21 -7.13
C ALA A 56 -0.57 11.72 -6.82
N ASP A 57 0.28 12.07 -5.84
CA ASP A 57 0.58 13.46 -5.49
C ASP A 57 1.29 14.19 -6.64
N GLU A 58 2.30 13.56 -7.26
CA GLU A 58 2.96 14.10 -8.46
C GLU A 58 1.96 14.27 -9.62
N SER A 59 1.07 13.30 -9.82
CA SER A 59 0.01 13.40 -10.84
C SER A 59 -0.92 14.59 -10.60
N ALA A 60 -1.33 14.82 -9.34
CA ALA A 60 -2.15 15.97 -8.97
C ALA A 60 -1.44 17.30 -9.29
N LEU A 61 -0.15 17.41 -8.95
CA LEU A 61 0.70 18.57 -9.27
C LEU A 61 0.78 18.82 -10.79
N TRP A 62 1.00 17.80 -11.60
CA TRP A 62 1.04 17.99 -13.06
C TRP A 62 -0.29 18.48 -13.63
N LEU A 63 -1.41 17.97 -13.10
CA LEU A 63 -2.74 18.39 -13.51
C LEU A 63 -3.02 19.85 -13.09
N GLU A 64 -2.55 20.26 -11.91
CA GLU A 64 -2.59 21.66 -11.45
C GLU A 64 -1.82 22.57 -12.40
N LEU A 65 -0.57 22.22 -12.73
CA LEU A 65 0.26 22.97 -13.67
C LEU A 65 -0.36 23.08 -15.08
N ILE A 66 -1.05 22.04 -15.55
CA ILE A 66 -1.79 22.06 -16.82
C ILE A 66 -2.94 23.08 -16.79
N MET A 67 -3.64 23.16 -15.66
CA MET A 67 -4.76 24.10 -15.47
C MET A 67 -4.24 25.54 -15.33
N GLU A 68 -3.25 25.77 -14.48
CA GLU A 68 -2.67 27.11 -14.24
C GLU A 68 -1.92 27.64 -15.47
N GLY A 69 -1.20 26.76 -16.17
CA GLY A 69 -0.49 27.09 -17.40
C GLY A 69 -1.40 27.30 -18.61
N GLY A 70 -2.71 27.09 -18.47
CA GLY A 70 -3.68 27.23 -19.56
C GLY A 70 -3.46 26.26 -20.73
N LEU A 71 -2.74 25.16 -20.50
CA LEU A 71 -2.43 24.15 -21.52
C LEU A 71 -3.68 23.39 -21.96
N LEU A 72 -4.63 23.20 -21.05
CA LEU A 72 -5.95 22.63 -21.33
C LEU A 72 -7.04 23.43 -20.59
N LYS A 73 -8.28 23.34 -21.09
CA LYS A 73 -9.44 23.91 -20.40
C LYS A 73 -9.62 23.17 -19.08
N GLU A 74 -9.69 23.91 -17.98
CA GLU A 74 -9.82 23.39 -16.62
C GLU A 74 -10.92 22.32 -16.49
N ARG A 75 -12.09 22.52 -17.11
CA ARG A 75 -13.20 21.55 -17.10
C ARG A 75 -12.86 20.15 -17.63
N LEU A 76 -11.78 20.00 -18.40
CA LEU A 76 -11.34 18.71 -18.96
C LEU A 76 -10.40 17.97 -18.01
N VAL A 77 -9.82 18.66 -17.03
CA VAL A 77 -8.71 18.18 -16.20
C VAL A 77 -9.09 18.20 -14.71
N ARG A 78 -10.05 19.04 -14.32
CA ARG A 78 -10.49 19.23 -12.93
C ARG A 78 -10.89 17.91 -12.27
N ASP A 79 -11.69 17.08 -12.94
CA ASP A 79 -12.19 15.83 -12.35
C ASP A 79 -11.03 14.86 -12.06
N LEU A 80 -10.03 14.79 -12.96
CA LEU A 80 -8.82 14.00 -12.77
C LEU A 80 -7.94 14.54 -11.64
N HIS A 81 -7.83 15.87 -11.51
CA HIS A 81 -7.07 16.49 -10.43
C HIS A 81 -7.72 16.21 -9.06
N ILE A 82 -9.04 16.29 -8.99
CA ILE A 82 -9.81 15.92 -7.79
C ILE A 82 -9.60 14.44 -7.45
N GLU A 83 -9.77 13.55 -8.42
CA GLU A 83 -9.60 12.10 -8.23
C GLU A 83 -8.17 11.77 -7.76
N ALA A 84 -7.13 12.41 -8.32
CA ALA A 84 -5.75 12.24 -7.86
C ALA A 84 -5.58 12.63 -6.38
N GLY A 85 -6.17 13.75 -5.95
CA GLY A 85 -6.17 14.16 -4.55
C GLY A 85 -6.93 13.20 -3.62
N GLU A 86 -8.07 12.65 -4.07
CA GLU A 86 -8.81 11.62 -3.34
C GLU A 86 -8.00 10.34 -3.15
N ILE A 87 -7.30 9.89 -4.21
CA ILE A 87 -6.40 8.73 -4.16
C ILE A 87 -5.27 8.99 -3.14
N THR A 88 -4.62 10.15 -3.19
CA THR A 88 -3.57 10.52 -2.21
C THR A 88 -4.11 10.46 -0.78
N ALA A 89 -5.29 11.00 -0.51
CA ALA A 89 -5.91 10.98 0.81
C ALA A 89 -6.21 9.56 1.30
N ILE A 90 -6.81 8.72 0.44
CA ILE A 90 -7.15 7.32 0.76
C ILE A 90 -5.90 6.50 1.04
N VAL A 91 -4.88 6.63 0.19
CA VAL A 91 -3.63 5.87 0.31
C VAL A 91 -2.86 6.30 1.55
N SER A 92 -2.79 7.61 1.83
CA SER A 92 -2.15 8.14 3.04
C SER A 92 -2.83 7.62 4.33
N ALA A 93 -4.16 7.64 4.38
CA ALA A 93 -4.93 7.10 5.52
C ALA A 93 -4.71 5.58 5.68
N SER A 94 -4.69 4.85 4.57
CA SER A 94 -4.43 3.41 4.54
C SER A 94 -3.01 3.08 5.03
N ARG A 95 -2.01 3.85 4.59
CA ARG A 95 -0.60 3.71 4.98
C ARG A 95 -0.41 3.97 6.47
N LYS A 96 -1.01 5.04 7.01
CA LYS A 96 -1.02 5.35 8.46
C LYS A 96 -1.63 4.22 9.29
N THR A 97 -2.79 3.72 8.87
CA THR A 97 -3.48 2.62 9.55
C THR A 97 -2.65 1.33 9.55
N ALA A 98 -2.06 0.97 8.40
CA ALA A 98 -1.23 -0.21 8.28
C ALA A 98 0.04 -0.13 9.13
N ARG A 99 0.71 1.04 9.17
CA ARG A 99 1.87 1.29 10.04
C ARG A 99 1.53 1.16 11.52
N ALA A 100 0.42 1.75 11.97
CA ALA A 100 0.00 1.67 13.37
C ALA A 100 -0.24 0.22 13.81
N ARG A 101 -0.91 -0.58 12.97
CA ARG A 101 -1.13 -2.02 13.23
C ARG A 101 0.18 -2.80 13.34
N LEU A 102 1.13 -2.56 12.43
CA LEU A 102 2.44 -3.22 12.46
C LEU A 102 3.22 -2.87 13.74
N GLN A 103 3.15 -1.63 14.22
CA GLN A 103 3.80 -1.20 15.47
C GLN A 103 3.18 -1.88 16.71
N ILE A 104 1.85 -1.98 16.78
CA ILE A 104 1.14 -2.66 17.87
C ILE A 104 1.54 -4.14 17.94
N GLU A 105 1.57 -4.84 16.80
CA GLU A 105 1.98 -6.25 16.72
C GLU A 105 3.43 -6.46 17.17
N ASN A 106 4.34 -5.58 16.73
CA ASN A 106 5.74 -5.62 17.14
C ASN A 106 5.90 -5.39 18.65
N ARG A 107 5.11 -4.50 19.25
CA ARG A 107 5.13 -4.26 20.71
C ARG A 107 4.61 -5.46 21.50
N LYS A 108 3.52 -6.10 21.05
CA LYS A 108 2.99 -7.33 21.68
C LYS A 108 4.01 -8.47 21.65
N SER A 109 4.68 -8.67 20.52
CA SER A 109 5.72 -9.70 20.36
C SER A 109 6.90 -9.50 21.30
N LYS A 110 7.26 -8.25 21.62
CA LYS A 110 8.34 -7.92 22.58
C LYS A 110 7.96 -8.15 24.05
N ILE A 111 6.68 -8.10 24.40
CA ILE A 111 6.19 -8.30 25.77
C ILE A 111 6.00 -9.81 26.06
N ALA A 112 5.74 -10.61 25.01
CA ALA A 112 5.50 -12.04 25.12
C ALA A 112 6.77 -12.93 25.06
N ASN A 113 7.95 -12.33 24.81
CA ASN A 113 9.25 -13.01 24.76
C ASN A 113 10.09 -12.68 25.98
#